data_AF-A0A822B9T5-F1
#
_entry.id   AF-A0A822B9T5-F1
#
_cell.length_a   1.000
_cell.length_b   1.000
_cell.length_c   1.000
_cell.angle_alpha   90.00
_cell.angle_beta   90.00
_cell.angle_gamma   90.00
#
_symmetry.space_group_name_H-M   'P 1'
#
loop_
_entity.id
_entity.type
_entity.pdbx_description
1 polymer ?
#
loop_
_entity_poly.entity_id
_entity_poly.type
_entity_poly.pdbx_seq_one_letter_code
_entity_poly.pdbx_strand_id
1 'polypeptide(L)'
;MVFDDLAGVLDRTFLADYMLIDKDLLEYVCSFLCPFEEVIEELSCGKKPTIYKVLPLRQYLLNRCIINSDDHDGIRQIKIFL
;
A
#
# COMPACT_ATOMS: atom_id res chain seq x y z
N MET A 1 -16.16 -2.69 5.88
CA MET A 1 -14.87 -2.55 5.16
C MET A 1 -14.92 -3.54 4.01
N VAL A 2 -14.38 -3.25 2.80
CA VAL A 2 -14.52 -4.13 1.62
C VAL A 2 -14.18 -5.61 1.91
N PHE A 3 -13.23 -5.83 2.81
CA PHE A 3 -12.82 -7.15 3.26
C PHE A 3 -13.89 -7.85 4.14
N ASP A 4 -14.56 -7.16 5.04
CA ASP A 4 -15.62 -7.76 5.87
C ASP A 4 -16.82 -8.25 5.06
N ASP A 5 -17.12 -7.54 3.97
CA ASP A 5 -18.21 -7.91 3.05
C ASP A 5 -17.85 -9.15 2.21
N LEU A 6 -16.56 -9.42 2.01
CA LEU A 6 -16.06 -10.54 1.21
C LEU A 6 -16.31 -11.90 1.89
N ALA A 7 -16.24 -11.94 3.22
CA ALA A 7 -16.49 -13.15 4.01
C ALA A 7 -17.90 -13.73 3.78
N GLY A 8 -18.88 -12.89 3.43
CA GLY A 8 -20.26 -13.31 3.15
C GLY A 8 -20.46 -13.95 1.78
N VAL A 9 -19.48 -13.86 0.88
CA VAL A 9 -19.57 -14.33 -0.52
C VAL A 9 -18.65 -15.53 -0.80
N LEU A 10 -17.75 -15.86 0.14
CA LEU A 10 -16.80 -16.96 -0.01
C LEU A 10 -17.41 -18.31 0.37
N ASP A 11 -17.18 -19.33 -0.46
CA ASP A 11 -17.49 -20.72 -0.13
C ASP A 11 -16.65 -21.21 1.06
N ARG A 12 -17.16 -22.23 1.79
CA ARG A 12 -16.58 -22.73 3.05
C ARG A 12 -15.09 -23.07 2.97
N THR A 13 -14.62 -23.51 1.82
CA THR A 13 -13.21 -23.86 1.58
C THR A 13 -12.30 -22.62 1.61
N PHE A 14 -12.72 -21.54 0.96
CA PHE A 14 -11.96 -20.29 0.88
C PHE A 14 -12.13 -19.42 2.12
N LEU A 15 -13.22 -19.60 2.87
CA LEU A 15 -13.45 -18.90 4.13
C LEU A 15 -12.39 -19.23 5.18
N ALA A 16 -11.93 -20.48 5.25
CA ALA A 16 -10.91 -20.90 6.21
C ALA A 16 -9.58 -20.17 5.96
N ASP A 17 -9.14 -20.10 4.70
CA ASP A 17 -7.92 -19.38 4.32
C ASP A 17 -8.08 -17.86 4.48
N TYR A 18 -9.26 -17.33 4.14
CA TYR A 18 -9.57 -15.91 4.30
C TYR A 18 -9.53 -15.46 5.77
N MET A 19 -9.98 -16.30 6.70
CA MET A 19 -9.90 -16.02 8.15
C MET A 19 -8.47 -16.03 8.70
N LEU A 20 -7.51 -16.61 7.99
CA LEU A 20 -6.09 -16.57 8.36
C LEU A 20 -5.39 -15.28 7.92
N ILE A 21 -6.06 -14.45 7.12
CA ILE A 21 -5.51 -13.17 6.68
C ILE A 21 -5.48 -12.21 7.87
N ASP A 22 -4.29 -11.69 8.15
CA ASP A 22 -4.10 -10.58 9.07
C ASP A 22 -4.67 -9.30 8.43
N LYS A 23 -5.89 -8.94 8.87
CA LYS A 23 -6.61 -7.78 8.34
C LYS A 23 -5.93 -6.46 8.69
N ASP A 24 -5.32 -6.37 9.86
CA ASP A 24 -4.63 -5.16 10.32
C ASP A 24 -3.39 -4.94 9.44
N LEU A 25 -2.58 -5.99 9.23
CA LEU A 25 -1.46 -5.94 8.30
C LEU A 25 -1.92 -5.56 6.88
N LEU A 26 -3.02 -6.13 6.39
CA LEU A 26 -3.53 -5.83 5.07
C LEU A 26 -3.94 -4.34 4.95
N GLU A 27 -4.58 -3.79 5.97
CA GLU A 27 -4.94 -2.36 6.02
C GLU A 27 -3.69 -1.46 6.05
N TYR A 28 -2.66 -1.86 6.80
CA TYR A 28 -1.37 -1.17 6.79
C TYR A 28 -0.72 -1.22 5.39
N VAL A 29 -0.80 -2.35 4.68
CA VAL A 29 -0.25 -2.49 3.32
C VAL A 29 -1.01 -1.60 2.35
N CYS A 30 -2.35 -1.59 2.39
CA CYS A 30 -3.16 -0.70 1.57
C CYS A 30 -2.81 0.77 1.83
N SER A 31 -2.70 1.15 3.10
CA SER A 31 -2.32 2.51 3.50
C SER A 31 -0.91 2.90 3.05
N PHE A 32 0.04 1.95 3.07
CA PHE A 32 1.41 2.15 2.60
C PHE A 32 1.48 2.31 1.07
N LEU A 33 0.64 1.60 0.31
CA LEU A 33 0.64 1.64 -1.15
C LEU A 33 -0.12 2.84 -1.73
N CYS A 34 -1.12 3.37 -1.02
CA CYS A 34 -1.95 4.49 -1.48
C CYS A 34 -1.14 5.71 -2.01
N PRO A 35 -0.08 6.19 -1.32
CA PRO A 35 0.78 7.26 -1.85
C PRO A 35 1.43 6.97 -3.21
N PHE A 36 1.70 5.70 -3.53
CA PHE A 36 2.27 5.32 -4.81
C PHE A 36 1.24 5.42 -5.94
N GLU A 37 -0.01 5.03 -5.66
CA GLU A 37 -1.12 5.18 -6.60
C GLU A 37 -1.36 6.65 -6.93
N GLU A 38 -1.41 7.52 -5.91
CA GLU A 38 -1.54 8.97 -6.08
C GLU A 38 -0.42 9.55 -6.97
N VAL A 39 0.83 9.13 -6.74
CA VAL A 39 1.98 9.58 -7.54
C VAL A 39 1.89 9.08 -8.98
N ILE A 40 1.45 7.83 -9.20
CA ILE A 40 1.26 7.27 -10.54
C ILE A 40 0.20 8.07 -11.30
N GLU A 41 -0.96 8.33 -10.69
CA GLU A 41 -2.03 9.14 -11.28
C GLU A 41 -1.53 10.54 -11.63
N GLU A 42 -0.89 11.21 -10.68
CA GLU A 42 -0.39 12.58 -10.83
C GLU A 42 0.66 12.69 -11.94
N LEU A 43 1.51 11.68 -12.11
CA LEU A 43 2.49 11.61 -13.20
C LEU A 43 1.86 11.23 -14.55
N SER A 44 0.71 10.56 -14.54
CA SER A 44 0.02 10.05 -15.74
C SER A 44 -1.00 11.03 -16.32
N CYS A 45 -1.54 11.97 -15.53
CA CYS A 45 -2.55 12.94 -15.96
C CYS A 45 -2.08 14.02 -16.96
N GLY A 46 -0.78 14.09 -17.32
CA GLY A 46 -0.22 15.15 -18.18
C GLY A 46 0.57 14.65 -19.40
N LYS A 47 0.71 15.51 -20.42
CA LYS A 47 1.68 15.29 -21.52
C LYS A 47 3.10 15.35 -20.95
N LYS A 48 3.70 14.18 -20.72
CA LYS A 48 5.05 13.93 -20.17
C LYS A 48 5.32 14.65 -18.84
N PRO A 49 5.46 13.93 -17.72
CA PRO A 49 5.87 14.54 -16.47
C PRO A 49 7.24 15.22 -16.62
N THR A 50 7.34 16.46 -16.12
CA THR A 50 8.60 17.21 -16.13
C THR A 50 9.45 16.84 -14.92
N ILE A 51 10.77 16.98 -15.01
CA ILE A 51 11.69 16.69 -13.90
C ILE A 51 11.32 17.46 -12.62
N TYR A 52 10.86 18.70 -12.77
CA TYR A 52 10.40 19.54 -11.64
C TYR A 52 9.21 18.93 -10.88
N LYS A 53 8.40 18.11 -11.54
CA LYS A 53 7.28 17.37 -10.94
C LYS A 53 7.72 16.02 -10.39
N VAL A 54 8.62 15.32 -11.11
CA VAL A 54 9.10 13.99 -10.71
C VAL A 54 9.96 14.04 -9.45
N LEU A 55 10.87 15.02 -9.31
CA LEU A 55 11.80 15.07 -8.18
C LEU A 55 11.10 15.20 -6.81
N PRO A 56 10.14 16.11 -6.61
CA PRO A 56 9.41 16.19 -5.34
C PRO A 56 8.62 14.92 -5.02
N LEU A 57 7.94 14.33 -6.02
CA LEU A 57 7.15 13.11 -5.83
C LEU A 57 8.02 11.90 -5.50
N ARG A 58 9.21 11.80 -6.12
CA ARG A 58 10.22 10.80 -5.75
C ARG A 58 10.67 10.97 -4.30
N GLN A 59 11.00 12.20 -3.88
CA GLN A 59 11.44 12.45 -2.50
C GLN A 59 10.31 12.14 -1.51
N TYR A 60 9.07 12.47 -1.86
CA TYR A 60 7.89 12.13 -1.07
C TYR A 60 7.78 10.62 -0.84
N LEU A 61 7.87 9.80 -1.88
CA LEU A 61 7.85 8.34 -1.76
C LEU A 61 9.04 7.80 -0.95
N LEU A 62 10.24 8.32 -1.19
CA LEU A 62 11.43 7.92 -0.42
C LEU A 62 11.25 8.20 1.08
N ASN A 63 10.67 9.34 1.45
CA ASN A 63 10.38 9.66 2.84
C ASN A 63 9.38 8.67 3.47
N ARG A 64 8.42 8.17 2.69
CA ARG A 64 7.46 7.14 3.15
C ARG A 64 8.10 5.77 3.32
N CYS A 65 9.17 5.47 2.58
CA CYS A 65 9.93 4.22 2.71
C CYS A 65 10.90 4.21 3.89
N ILE A 66 11.14 5.34 4.56
CA ILE A 66 11.97 5.36 5.78
C ILE A 66 11.31 4.47 6.85
N ILE A 67 12.11 3.58 7.43
CA ILE A 67 11.69 2.69 8.50
C ILE A 67 11.58 3.51 9.80
N ASN A 68 10.40 3.50 10.40
CA ASN A 68 10.12 4.12 11.69
C ASN A 68 9.99 3.05 12.79
N SER A 69 10.26 3.45 14.03
CA SER A 69 10.10 2.58 15.22
C SER A 69 8.66 2.09 15.39
N ASP A 70 7.71 2.90 14.93
CA ASP A 70 6.27 2.71 15.14
C ASP A 70 5.61 2.00 13.94
N ASP A 71 6.39 1.63 12.92
CA ASP A 71 5.88 0.87 11.79
C ASP A 71 5.47 -0.55 12.23
N HIS A 72 4.35 -1.04 11.68
CA HIS A 72 3.95 -2.44 11.78
C HIS A 72 5.05 -3.37 11.21
N ASP A 73 5.27 -4.53 11.84
CA ASP A 73 6.40 -5.42 11.50
C ASP A 73 6.41 -5.85 10.02
N GLY A 74 5.24 -6.17 9.46
CA GLY A 74 5.13 -6.52 8.04
C GLY A 74 5.47 -5.35 7.10
N ILE A 75 5.17 -4.11 7.48
CA ILE A 75 5.53 -2.92 6.70
C ILE A 75 7.03 -2.67 6.79
N ARG A 76 7.63 -2.86 7.97
CA ARG A 76 9.07 -2.80 8.15
C ARG A 76 9.79 -3.80 7.24
N GLN A 77 9.27 -5.03 7.12
CA GLN A 77 9.82 -6.01 6.18
C GLN A 77 9.72 -5.54 4.73
N ILE A 78 8.56 -5.03 4.29
CA ILE A 78 8.38 -4.49 2.93
C ILE A 78 9.40 -3.37 2.64
N LYS A 79 9.56 -2.43 3.57
CA LYS A 79 10.50 -1.31 3.44
C LYS A 79 11.97 -1.75 3.34
N ILE A 80 12.37 -2.87 3.96
CA ILE A 80 13.74 -3.41 3.86
C ILE A 80 14.06 -3.88 2.44
N PHE A 81 13.06 -4.32 1.67
CA PHE A 81 13.24 -4.83 0.31
C PHE A 81 13.22 -3.76 -0.78
N LEU A 82 12.88 -2.50 -0.44
CA LEU A 82 12.76 -1.37 -1.36
C LEU A 82 13.94 -0.40 -1.23
#